data_AF-A0A260M697-F1
#
_entry.id   AF-A0A260M697-F1
#
_cell.length_a   1.000
_cell.length_b   1.000
_cell.length_c   1.000
_cell.angle_alpha   90.00
_cell.angle_beta   90.00
_cell.angle_gamma   90.00
#
_symmetry.space_group_name_H-M   'P 1'
#
loop_
_entity.id
_entity.type
_entity.pdbx_description
1 polymer ?
#
loop_
_entity_poly.entity_id
_entity_poly.type
_entity_poly.pdbx_seq_one_letter_code
_entity_poly.pdbx_strand_id
1 'polypeptide(L)'
;MRAHLRTHMVLLIPSSRRHGRESLGSVARSASQTRWSMTGMRNASSEVMRRAVDQLPSMIGYWDSSLRNVYANQVYADYFGIEPRDLVGKHLSELLGEALFQLNEPYITGVLAGEQQQFDRTLIDVNGAVRVTQATYVPDIVDGAVVGFTALVVDVSARAEVERERDRAIRLFQNVMENAPIGKAVMTRDGRWLQVNKALCELLGYTAEELRQKTFRDITHPDDIPLADEHLKGLAEGTLTNVASEKRYIRKDGATIWVQRNATVVRDDESGDVIIAQIQDITARKAAEASLERQVLIDDLTALGNRRRLMAELDALKESVGERPVGMLFVDIDSFKSINDRFGHAVGDRVLQAIGRRILDNTRARDIACRIGGDEFVALLHSARSAEGVERLANRVRGLLAGPYDIDGTVVPVSVSVGWSWEPTTDPDELLRIADERMYSSKRA
;
A
#
# COMPACT_ATOMS: atom_id res chain seq x y z
N MET A 1 31.85 15.64 -12.02
CA MET A 1 32.75 16.68 -12.58
C MET A 1 33.07 17.65 -11.44
N ARG A 2 34.31 17.64 -10.92
CA ARG A 2 34.80 18.54 -9.85
C ARG A 2 35.36 19.81 -10.49
N ALA A 3 35.15 20.97 -9.86
CA ALA A 3 35.97 22.16 -10.09
C ALA A 3 36.16 22.92 -8.76
N HIS A 4 37.43 23.21 -8.47
CA HIS A 4 37.97 23.99 -7.37
C HIS A 4 37.64 25.49 -7.48
N LEU A 5 37.72 26.22 -6.36
CA LEU A 5 38.50 27.47 -6.27
C LEU A 5 38.77 27.86 -4.80
N ARG A 6 40.05 28.07 -4.49
CA ARG A 6 40.63 28.70 -3.29
C ARG A 6 40.93 30.17 -3.64
N THR A 7 40.76 31.09 -2.70
CA THR A 7 41.34 32.45 -2.80
C THR A 7 41.99 32.85 -1.48
N HIS A 8 43.25 33.30 -1.55
CA HIS A 8 44.10 33.84 -0.49
C HIS A 8 43.75 35.30 -0.18
N MET A 9 44.02 35.75 1.05
CA MET A 9 44.14 37.18 1.38
C MET A 9 45.40 37.41 2.21
N VAL A 10 46.28 38.28 1.71
CA VAL A 10 47.52 38.79 2.30
C VAL A 10 47.36 40.31 2.40
N LEU A 11 47.66 40.93 3.54
CA LEU A 11 47.92 42.38 3.66
C LEU A 11 48.78 42.62 4.92
N LEU A 12 50.10 42.82 4.77
CA LEU A 12 50.84 44.11 4.75
C LEU A 12 51.17 44.69 6.12
N ILE A 13 52.46 44.61 6.46
CA ILE A 13 53.19 45.26 7.55
C ILE A 13 53.59 46.68 7.12
N PRO A 14 53.49 47.72 7.96
CA PRO A 14 54.21 48.96 7.74
C PRO A 14 55.51 49.00 8.55
N SER A 15 56.59 49.41 7.89
CA SER A 15 57.90 49.70 8.45
C SER A 15 58.12 51.20 8.59
N SER A 16 58.71 51.65 9.70
CA SER A 16 59.70 52.74 9.68
C SER A 16 60.48 52.80 11.00
N ARG A 17 61.80 52.90 10.90
CA ARG A 17 62.75 53.22 11.97
C ARG A 17 63.03 54.72 11.96
N ARG A 18 63.29 55.32 13.13
CA ARG A 18 64.41 56.28 13.35
C ARG A 18 64.71 56.46 14.84
N HIS A 19 66.00 56.58 15.15
CA HIS A 19 66.64 56.69 16.46
C HIS A 19 66.37 58.00 17.21
N GLY A 20 66.42 57.95 18.55
CA GLY A 20 66.57 59.09 19.46
C GLY A 20 67.11 58.64 20.83
N ARG A 21 68.18 59.28 21.29
CA ARG A 21 69.06 58.96 22.44
C ARG A 21 68.44 59.28 23.83
N GLU A 22 68.99 58.59 24.83
CA GLU A 22 69.30 59.04 26.21
C GLU A 22 68.16 59.37 27.21
N SER A 23 68.03 58.55 28.27
CA SER A 23 68.49 58.95 29.62
C SER A 23 68.57 57.75 30.56
N LEU A 24 69.76 57.58 31.16
CA LEU A 24 70.05 56.76 32.32
C LEU A 24 69.96 57.66 33.55
N GLY A 25 69.23 57.25 34.59
CA GLY A 25 69.26 57.91 35.89
C GLY A 25 68.20 57.42 36.87
N SER A 26 68.58 56.45 37.72
CA SER A 26 68.14 56.19 39.12
C SER A 26 66.65 56.39 39.47
N VAL A 27 65.93 55.43 40.07
CA VAL A 27 66.10 55.04 41.48
C VAL A 27 65.66 53.59 41.69
N ALA A 28 66.55 52.79 42.29
CA ALA A 28 66.24 51.52 42.90
C ALA A 28 65.46 51.70 44.21
N ARG A 29 64.36 50.92 44.37
CA ARG A 29 63.66 50.45 45.59
C ARG A 29 62.16 50.37 45.27
N SER A 30 61.58 49.22 44.94
CA SER A 30 61.19 48.18 45.91
C SER A 30 61.01 46.85 45.20
N ALA A 31 61.99 45.96 45.29
CA ALA A 31 61.83 44.54 44.97
C ALA A 31 61.41 43.80 46.24
N SER A 32 60.15 43.95 46.64
CA SER A 32 59.53 43.09 47.64
C SER A 32 59.13 41.79 46.96
N GLN A 33 59.98 40.78 47.14
CA GLN A 33 59.76 39.34 46.99
C GLN A 33 58.28 38.92 46.97
N THR A 34 57.78 38.49 45.82
CA THR A 34 56.70 37.49 45.77
C THR A 34 57.33 36.14 45.49
N ARG A 35 57.79 35.50 46.56
CA ARG A 35 58.24 34.10 46.53
C ARG A 35 56.97 33.24 46.48
N TRP A 36 56.47 32.92 45.29
CA TRP A 36 55.36 31.97 45.14
C TRP A 36 55.82 30.62 45.70
N SER A 37 55.19 30.15 46.77
CA SER A 37 55.41 28.79 47.27
C SER A 37 54.86 27.79 46.26
N MET A 38 55.46 26.59 46.15
CA MET A 38 54.88 25.48 45.36
C MET A 38 53.42 25.21 45.76
N THR A 39 53.07 25.44 47.02
CA THR A 39 51.71 25.37 47.55
C THR A 39 50.79 26.44 46.93
N GLY A 40 51.25 27.68 46.77
CA GLY A 40 50.48 28.75 46.13
C GLY A 40 50.23 28.52 44.63
N MET A 41 51.21 27.95 43.90
CA MET A 41 51.03 27.56 42.49
C MET A 41 50.13 26.32 42.32
N ARG A 42 50.24 25.33 43.21
CA ARG A 42 49.32 24.16 43.24
C ARG A 42 47.89 24.58 43.56
N ASN A 43 47.70 25.49 44.52
CA ASN A 43 46.38 26.00 44.88
C ASN A 43 45.76 26.83 43.73
N ALA A 44 46.54 27.74 43.12
CA ALA A 44 46.07 28.52 41.98
C ALA A 44 45.74 27.63 40.75
N SER A 45 46.52 26.59 40.48
CA SER A 45 46.23 25.61 39.42
C SER A 45 44.98 24.77 39.73
N SER A 46 44.76 24.42 41.00
CA SER A 46 43.56 23.71 41.45
C SER A 46 42.31 24.56 41.33
N GLU A 47 42.39 25.87 41.61
CA GLU A 47 41.27 26.81 41.48
C GLU A 47 40.90 27.10 40.03
N VAL A 48 41.88 27.15 39.12
CA VAL A 48 41.62 27.29 37.68
C VAL A 48 40.95 26.04 37.12
N MET A 49 41.43 24.85 37.48
CA MET A 49 40.83 23.58 37.04
C MET A 49 39.40 23.42 37.55
N ARG A 50 39.15 23.77 38.82
CA ARG A 50 37.82 23.73 39.42
C ARG A 50 36.83 24.63 38.67
N ARG A 51 37.22 25.88 38.39
CA ARG A 51 36.38 26.82 37.61
C ARG A 51 36.11 26.34 36.18
N ALA A 52 37.07 25.67 35.55
CA ALA A 52 36.87 25.12 34.21
C ALA A 52 35.83 23.99 34.20
N VAL A 53 35.86 23.11 35.21
CA VAL A 53 34.91 22.00 35.36
C VAL A 53 33.51 22.48 35.79
N ASP A 54 33.44 23.56 36.57
CA ASP A 54 32.18 24.19 37.00
C ASP A 54 31.40 24.86 35.84
N GLN A 55 32.07 25.20 34.74
CA GLN A 55 31.42 25.75 33.53
C GLN A 55 30.91 24.68 32.56
N LEU A 56 31.26 23.40 32.79
CA LEU A 56 30.80 22.32 31.94
C LEU A 56 29.32 22.01 32.23
N PRO A 57 28.48 21.86 31.20
CA PRO A 57 27.05 21.59 31.36
C PRO A 57 26.74 20.15 31.79
N SER A 58 27.77 19.35 32.13
CA SER A 58 27.66 17.96 32.55
C SER A 58 27.90 17.86 34.04
N MET A 59 27.20 16.93 34.71
CA MET A 59 27.47 16.63 36.10
C MET A 59 28.81 15.90 36.21
N ILE A 60 29.73 16.47 36.97
CA ILE A 60 31.06 15.88 37.20
C ILE A 60 31.29 15.77 38.70
N GLY A 61 31.52 14.55 39.17
CA GLY A 61 31.87 14.27 40.57
C GLY A 61 33.11 13.39 40.66
N TYR A 62 34.01 13.66 41.59
CA TYR A 62 35.14 12.81 41.94
C TYR A 62 34.87 12.14 43.28
N TRP A 63 35.01 10.82 43.31
CA TRP A 63 34.74 9.95 44.45
C TRP A 63 36.02 9.20 44.81
N ASP A 64 36.37 9.14 46.10
CA ASP A 64 37.52 8.35 46.55
C ASP A 64 37.22 6.83 46.51
N SER A 65 38.25 6.02 46.76
CA SER A 65 38.12 4.55 46.81
C SER A 65 37.19 4.03 47.91
N SER A 66 36.80 4.89 48.88
CA SER A 66 35.80 4.62 49.91
C SER A 66 34.41 5.14 49.55
N LEU A 67 34.19 5.50 48.28
CA LEU A 67 32.94 6.02 47.72
C LEU A 67 32.45 7.31 48.39
N ARG A 68 33.35 8.12 48.94
CA ARG A 68 33.04 9.44 49.47
C ARG A 68 33.34 10.50 48.43
N ASN A 69 32.41 11.45 48.28
CA ASN A 69 32.61 12.55 47.34
C ASN A 69 33.76 13.44 47.82
N VAL A 70 34.72 13.71 46.95
CA VAL A 70 35.83 14.63 47.20
C VAL A 70 35.60 15.95 46.49
N TYR A 71 34.93 15.90 45.33
CA TYR A 71 34.56 17.07 44.56
C TYR A 71 33.30 16.78 43.75
N ALA A 72 32.47 17.79 43.54
CA ALA A 72 31.53 17.81 42.45
C ALA A 72 31.32 19.24 41.96
N ASN A 73 31.00 19.37 40.67
CA ASN A 73 30.75 20.65 40.06
C ASN A 73 29.34 21.16 40.38
N GLN A 74 29.11 22.45 40.08
CA GLN A 74 27.82 23.10 40.41
C GLN A 74 26.63 22.39 39.77
N VAL A 75 26.76 21.91 38.53
CA VAL A 75 25.68 21.19 37.82
C VAL A 75 25.30 19.89 38.56
N TYR A 76 26.27 19.18 39.14
CA TYR A 76 26.04 18.00 39.95
C TYR A 76 25.27 18.34 41.25
N ALA A 77 25.66 19.42 41.92
CA ALA A 77 25.01 19.91 43.13
C ALA A 77 23.55 20.34 42.86
N ASP A 78 23.34 21.14 41.82
CA ASP A 78 22.03 21.63 41.39
C ASP A 78 21.08 20.47 41.03
N TYR A 79 21.61 19.42 40.38
CA TYR A 79 20.81 18.26 39.96
C TYR A 79 20.20 17.48 41.13
N PHE A 80 20.93 17.36 42.25
CA PHE A 80 20.47 16.66 43.45
C PHE A 80 19.89 17.60 44.52
N GLY A 81 19.97 18.92 44.31
CA GLY A 81 19.45 19.92 45.25
C GLY A 81 20.23 19.97 46.56
N ILE A 82 21.52 19.64 46.49
CA ILE A 82 22.43 19.62 47.64
C ILE A 82 23.44 20.74 47.45
N GLU A 83 23.63 21.57 48.47
CA GLU A 83 24.68 22.59 48.45
C GLU A 83 26.06 21.92 48.24
N PRO A 84 26.95 22.47 47.40
CA PRO A 84 28.23 21.83 47.09
C PRO A 84 29.08 21.45 48.32
N ARG A 85 28.97 22.23 49.41
CA ARG A 85 29.65 21.96 50.69
C ARG A 85 29.13 20.72 51.43
N ASP A 86 27.86 20.38 51.23
CA ASP A 86 27.16 19.26 51.89
C ASP A 86 27.27 17.97 51.06
N LEU A 87 27.74 18.08 49.82
CA LEU A 87 28.07 16.95 48.97
C LEU A 87 29.45 16.36 49.32
N VAL A 88 30.44 17.20 49.64
CA VAL A 88 31.79 16.73 49.99
C VAL A 88 31.74 15.86 51.26
N GLY A 89 32.33 14.66 51.19
CA GLY A 89 32.37 13.66 52.26
C GLY A 89 31.15 12.74 52.31
N LYS A 90 30.06 13.08 51.61
CA LYS A 90 28.86 12.23 51.50
C LYS A 90 29.20 10.93 50.77
N HIS A 91 28.68 9.81 51.29
CA HIS A 91 28.86 8.51 50.64
C HIS A 91 27.92 8.37 49.43
N LEU A 92 28.38 7.70 48.37
CA LEU A 92 27.62 7.59 47.11
C LEU A 92 26.23 6.97 47.29
N SER A 93 26.08 6.01 48.21
CA SER A 93 24.77 5.40 48.53
C SER A 93 23.81 6.36 49.23
N GLU A 94 24.30 7.33 50.01
CA GLU A 94 23.48 8.37 50.64
C GLU A 94 22.95 9.37 49.62
N LEU A 95 23.69 9.58 48.53
CA LEU A 95 23.29 10.45 47.43
C LEU A 95 22.28 9.77 46.50
N LEU A 96 22.60 8.56 46.04
CA LEU A 96 21.77 7.86 45.05
C LEU A 96 20.54 7.18 45.68
N GLY A 97 20.58 6.90 46.99
CA GLY A 97 19.62 6.02 47.65
C GLY A 97 19.89 4.55 47.36
N GLU A 98 19.29 3.66 48.16
CA GLU A 98 19.61 2.24 48.18
C GLU A 98 19.36 1.54 46.83
N ALA A 99 18.17 1.74 46.24
CA ALA A 99 17.79 1.07 44.99
C ALA A 99 18.69 1.46 43.80
N LEU A 100 19.01 2.75 43.66
CA LEU A 100 19.86 3.23 42.57
C LEU A 100 21.34 2.91 42.81
N PHE A 101 21.78 2.90 44.07
CA PHE A 101 23.12 2.45 44.42
C PHE A 101 23.33 0.98 44.04
N GLN A 102 22.37 0.10 44.32
CA GLN A 102 22.42 -1.31 43.90
C GLN A 102 22.51 -1.46 42.38
N LEU A 103 21.74 -0.68 41.61
CA LEU A 103 21.84 -0.68 40.14
C LEU A 103 23.22 -0.21 39.65
N ASN A 104 23.89 0.64 40.40
CA ASN A 104 25.22 1.15 40.07
C ASN A 104 26.37 0.27 40.57
N GLU A 105 26.11 -0.67 41.49
CA GLU A 105 27.12 -1.51 42.15
C GLU A 105 28.05 -2.28 41.18
N PRO A 106 27.55 -2.90 40.09
CA PRO A 106 28.43 -3.57 39.14
C PRO A 106 29.44 -2.62 38.49
N TYR A 107 28.99 -1.39 38.17
CA TYR A 107 29.85 -0.37 37.55
C TYR A 107 30.79 0.28 38.57
N ILE A 108 30.36 0.42 39.83
CA ILE A 108 31.24 0.87 40.91
C ILE A 108 32.36 -0.15 41.14
N THR A 109 32.00 -1.44 41.16
CA THR A 109 32.97 -2.53 41.31
C THR A 109 33.96 -2.56 40.13
N GLY A 110 33.46 -2.42 38.90
CA GLY A 110 34.30 -2.38 37.70
C GLY A 110 35.27 -1.20 37.70
N VAL A 111 34.82 0.01 38.07
CA VAL A 111 35.73 1.17 38.11
C VAL A 111 36.77 1.07 39.22
N LEU A 112 36.41 0.52 40.39
CA LEU A 112 37.38 0.26 41.46
C LEU A 112 38.37 -0.86 41.14
N ALA A 113 38.05 -1.74 40.19
CA ALA A 113 38.98 -2.71 39.61
C ALA A 113 39.94 -2.09 38.56
N GLY A 114 39.78 -0.80 38.24
CA GLY A 114 40.60 -0.08 37.27
C GLY A 114 40.03 -0.07 35.85
N GLU A 115 38.79 -0.52 35.64
CA GLU A 115 38.14 -0.55 34.33
C GLU A 115 37.17 0.62 34.14
N GLN A 116 37.33 1.39 33.07
CA GLN A 116 36.36 2.42 32.72
C GLN A 116 34.97 1.81 32.44
N GLN A 117 33.93 2.38 33.05
CA GLN A 117 32.55 1.95 32.87
C GLN A 117 31.72 3.00 32.14
N GLN A 118 30.81 2.57 31.29
CA GLN A 118 29.83 3.44 30.62
C GLN A 118 28.48 2.75 30.61
N PHE A 119 27.43 3.43 31.06
CA PHE A 119 26.10 2.87 31.17
C PHE A 119 25.01 3.94 31.19
N ASP A 120 23.83 3.56 30.73
CA ASP A 120 22.65 4.42 30.74
C ASP A 120 21.77 4.08 31.95
N ARG A 121 21.18 5.10 32.56
CA ARG A 121 20.25 4.96 33.68
C ARG A 121 19.24 6.09 33.71
N THR A 122 18.23 5.91 34.55
CA THR A 122 17.24 6.96 34.83
C THR A 122 17.54 7.61 36.18
N LEU A 123 17.53 8.94 36.21
CA LEU A 123 17.61 9.75 37.42
C LEU A 123 16.35 10.60 37.55
N ILE A 124 16.04 11.03 38.77
CA ILE A 124 14.97 11.99 39.05
C ILE A 124 15.67 13.28 39.47
N ASP A 125 15.42 14.38 38.77
CA ASP A 125 15.96 15.69 39.15
C ASP A 125 15.20 16.29 40.35
N VAL A 126 15.72 17.37 40.92
CA VAL A 126 15.10 18.11 42.04
C VAL A 126 13.64 18.52 41.82
N ASN A 127 13.20 18.64 40.56
CA ASN A 127 11.82 19.01 40.23
C ASN A 127 10.91 17.79 40.09
N GLY A 128 11.42 16.58 40.37
CA GLY A 128 10.71 15.33 40.19
C GLY A 128 10.67 14.84 38.74
N ALA A 129 11.38 15.48 37.81
CA ALA A 129 11.35 15.06 36.41
C ALA A 129 12.30 13.88 36.18
N VAL A 130 11.79 12.89 35.44
CA VAL A 130 12.52 11.69 35.07
C VAL A 130 13.48 12.01 33.91
N ARG A 131 14.79 11.84 34.13
CA ARG A 131 15.85 12.09 33.15
C ARG A 131 16.54 10.79 32.76
N VAL A 132 16.73 10.58 31.46
CA VAL A 132 17.62 9.54 30.96
C VAL A 132 19.03 10.11 30.94
N THR A 133 19.95 9.48 31.65
CA THR A 133 21.33 9.93 31.77
C THR A 133 22.30 8.85 31.33
N GLN A 134 23.35 9.25 30.61
CA GLN A 134 24.50 8.40 30.38
C GLN A 134 25.58 8.74 31.39
N ALA A 135 26.06 7.74 32.12
CA ALA A 135 27.11 7.87 33.10
C ALA A 135 28.38 7.16 32.63
N THR A 136 29.52 7.83 32.82
CA THR A 136 30.85 7.29 32.59
C THR A 136 31.64 7.38 33.88
N TYR A 137 32.11 6.25 34.38
CA TYR A 137 33.02 6.18 35.54
C TYR A 137 34.44 5.92 35.02
N VAL A 138 35.34 6.86 35.30
CA VAL A 138 36.73 6.82 34.87
C VAL A 138 37.62 6.63 36.10
N PRO A 139 38.39 5.53 36.19
CA PRO A 139 39.24 5.27 37.35
C PRO A 139 40.40 6.25 37.41
N ASP A 140 40.77 6.66 38.62
CA ASP A 140 41.98 7.42 38.90
C ASP A 140 43.02 6.48 39.50
N ILE A 141 44.10 6.23 38.76
CA ILE A 141 45.11 5.23 39.08
C ILE A 141 46.43 5.93 39.39
N VAL A 142 46.92 5.78 40.62
CA VAL A 142 48.20 6.31 41.09
C VAL A 142 49.04 5.13 41.57
N ASP A 143 50.26 5.00 41.05
CA ASP A 143 51.20 3.93 41.39
C ASP A 143 50.60 2.50 41.29
N GLY A 144 49.69 2.30 40.33
CA GLY A 144 49.05 1.02 40.07
C GLY A 144 47.85 0.70 40.98
N ALA A 145 47.46 1.59 41.88
CA ALA A 145 46.27 1.47 42.73
C ALA A 145 45.19 2.47 42.32
N VAL A 146 43.92 2.02 42.33
CA VAL A 146 42.77 2.92 42.13
C VAL A 146 42.55 3.73 43.42
N VAL A 147 42.81 5.04 43.36
CA VAL A 147 42.65 5.95 44.50
C VAL A 147 41.27 6.61 44.54
N GLY A 148 40.53 6.56 43.44
CA GLY A 148 39.19 7.10 43.28
C GLY A 148 38.72 6.97 41.84
N PHE A 149 37.63 7.64 41.50
CA PHE A 149 37.13 7.71 40.14
C PHE A 149 36.35 9.00 39.87
N THR A 150 36.38 9.44 38.62
CA THR A 150 35.55 10.54 38.13
C THR A 150 34.26 9.98 37.54
N ALA A 151 33.13 10.45 38.04
CA ALA A 151 31.81 10.24 37.48
C ALA A 151 31.43 11.42 36.59
N LEU A 152 31.33 11.18 35.28
CA LEU A 152 30.71 12.08 34.32
C LEU A 152 29.27 11.61 34.07
N VAL A 153 28.29 12.49 34.21
CA VAL A 153 26.89 12.17 33.95
C VAL A 153 26.30 13.22 33.01
N VAL A 154 25.77 12.77 31.88
CA VAL A 154 25.20 13.60 30.81
C VAL A 154 23.71 13.32 30.71
N ASP A 155 22.87 14.36 30.72
CA ASP A 155 21.44 14.24 30.39
C ASP A 155 21.29 13.99 28.88
N VAL A 156 20.77 12.83 28.52
CA VAL A 156 20.50 12.42 27.13
C VAL A 156 18.99 12.31 26.85
N SER A 157 18.14 12.84 27.74
CA SER A 157 16.68 12.73 27.66
C SER A 157 16.11 13.22 26.34
N ALA A 158 16.53 14.40 25.87
CA ALA A 158 16.04 14.97 24.62
C ALA A 158 16.37 14.08 23.41
N ARG A 159 17.59 13.54 23.35
CA ARG A 159 18.00 12.61 22.29
C ARG A 159 17.24 11.29 22.37
N ALA A 160 17.12 10.73 23.58
CA ALA A 160 16.41 9.47 23.80
C ALA A 160 14.92 9.58 23.46
N GLU A 161 14.29 10.75 23.66
CA GLU A 161 12.90 11.00 23.26
C GLU A 161 12.75 10.97 21.74
N VAL A 162 13.59 11.72 21.02
CA VAL A 162 13.57 11.75 19.55
C VAL A 162 13.79 10.36 18.95
N GLU A 163 14.74 9.60 19.49
CA GLU A 163 14.96 8.21 19.07
C GLU A 163 13.74 7.32 19.35
N ARG A 164 13.10 7.45 20.52
CA ARG A 164 11.89 6.71 20.88
C ARG A 164 10.69 7.06 20.01
N GLU A 165 10.47 8.34 19.71
CA GLU A 165 9.41 8.82 18.83
C GLU A 165 9.60 8.30 17.41
N ARG A 166 10.82 8.38 16.87
CA ARG A 166 11.18 7.82 15.57
C ARG A 166 10.89 6.32 15.53
N ASP A 167 11.36 5.57 16.51
CA ASP A 167 11.16 4.12 16.55
C ASP A 167 9.68 3.75 16.69
N ARG A 168 8.91 4.56 17.44
CA ARG A 168 7.45 4.41 17.55
C ARG A 168 6.76 4.69 16.22
N ALA A 169 7.17 5.72 15.49
CA ALA A 169 6.63 6.04 14.16
C ALA A 169 6.93 4.92 13.15
N ILE A 170 8.16 4.40 13.13
CA ILE A 170 8.55 3.27 12.26
C ILE A 170 7.70 2.03 12.57
N ARG A 171 7.55 1.67 13.85
CA ARG A 171 6.72 0.51 14.26
C ARG A 171 5.25 0.72 13.89
N LEU A 172 4.71 1.92 14.08
CA LEU A 172 3.35 2.23 13.71
C LEU A 172 3.13 2.09 12.21
N PHE A 173 4.04 2.64 11.39
CA PHE A 173 4.00 2.51 9.94
C PHE A 173 4.02 1.04 9.49
N GLN A 174 4.97 0.25 10.03
CA GLN A 174 5.06 -1.19 9.74
C GLN A 174 3.76 -1.92 10.09
N ASN A 175 3.18 -1.65 11.26
CA ASN A 175 1.91 -2.26 11.67
C ASN A 175 0.73 -1.88 10.77
N VAL A 176 0.64 -0.63 10.33
CA VAL A 176 -0.40 -0.12 9.43
C VAL A 176 -0.27 -0.71 8.02
N MET A 177 0.96 -0.99 7.58
CA MET A 177 1.22 -1.70 6.33
C MET A 177 0.81 -3.17 6.45
N GLU A 178 1.31 -3.88 7.47
CA GLU A 178 1.19 -5.33 7.60
C GLU A 178 -0.24 -5.81 7.87
N ASN A 179 -0.99 -5.09 8.72
CA ASN A 179 -2.32 -5.51 9.16
C ASN A 179 -3.48 -4.93 8.32
N ALA A 180 -3.18 -4.29 7.18
CA ALA A 180 -4.24 -3.77 6.33
C ALA A 180 -4.98 -4.91 5.61
N PRO A 181 -6.33 -4.90 5.57
CA PRO A 181 -7.12 -5.95 4.91
C PRO A 181 -7.07 -5.87 3.38
N ILE A 182 -6.49 -4.80 2.83
CA ILE A 182 -6.30 -4.58 1.39
C ILE A 182 -4.81 -4.64 1.05
N GLY A 183 -4.51 -5.02 -0.19
CA GLY A 183 -3.16 -4.99 -0.70
C GLY A 183 -2.62 -3.56 -0.70
N LYS A 184 -1.42 -3.37 -0.13
CA LYS A 184 -0.70 -2.10 -0.15
C LYS A 184 0.68 -2.31 -0.72
N ALA A 185 1.12 -1.34 -1.50
CA ALA A 185 2.47 -1.34 -2.04
C ALA A 185 3.05 0.08 -2.09
N VAL A 186 4.36 0.15 -1.96
CA VAL A 186 5.17 1.29 -2.32
C VAL A 186 5.99 0.88 -3.54
N MET A 187 5.95 1.72 -4.58
CA MET A 187 6.69 1.50 -5.81
C MET A 187 7.50 2.73 -6.20
N THR A 188 8.57 2.51 -6.96
CA THR A 188 9.31 3.57 -7.61
C THR A 188 8.49 4.22 -8.73
N ARG A 189 8.91 5.39 -9.22
CA ARG A 189 8.31 6.05 -10.39
C ARG A 189 8.43 5.26 -11.70
N ASP A 190 9.39 4.35 -11.82
CA ASP A 190 9.50 3.42 -12.95
C ASP A 190 8.68 2.13 -12.75
N GLY A 191 7.92 2.03 -11.65
CA GLY A 191 6.94 0.97 -11.44
C GLY A 191 7.50 -0.33 -10.85
N ARG A 192 8.67 -0.28 -10.20
CA ARG A 192 9.25 -1.42 -9.45
C ARG A 192 8.72 -1.43 -8.02
N TRP A 193 8.45 -2.63 -7.51
CA TRP A 193 7.96 -2.79 -6.14
C TRP A 193 9.08 -2.60 -5.12
N LEU A 194 8.94 -1.62 -4.23
CA LEU A 194 9.88 -1.39 -3.11
C LEU A 194 9.43 -2.15 -1.87
N GLN A 195 8.15 -2.01 -1.54
CA GLN A 195 7.54 -2.63 -0.37
C GLN A 195 6.13 -3.07 -0.72
N VAL A 196 5.74 -4.23 -0.21
CA VAL A 196 4.39 -4.79 -0.34
C VAL A 196 3.98 -5.34 1.02
N ASN A 197 2.70 -5.30 1.34
CA ASN A 197 2.19 -5.93 2.55
C ASN A 197 1.76 -7.38 2.33
N LYS A 198 1.48 -8.08 3.43
CA LYS A 198 0.99 -9.46 3.44
C LYS A 198 -0.27 -9.65 2.61
N ALA A 199 -1.26 -8.76 2.72
CA ALA A 199 -2.51 -8.87 1.97
C ALA A 199 -2.31 -8.84 0.45
N LEU A 200 -1.37 -8.03 -0.07
CA LEU A 200 -1.05 -8.02 -1.50
C LEU A 200 -0.36 -9.32 -1.93
N CYS A 201 0.54 -9.85 -1.09
CA CYS A 201 1.21 -11.12 -1.33
C CYS A 201 0.20 -12.27 -1.45
N GLU A 202 -0.75 -12.35 -0.50
CA GLU A 202 -1.83 -13.35 -0.50
C GLU A 202 -2.78 -13.20 -1.71
N LEU A 203 -3.12 -11.95 -2.05
CA LEU A 203 -3.94 -11.63 -3.21
C LEU A 203 -3.32 -12.08 -4.53
N LEU A 204 -2.00 -11.95 -4.70
CA LEU A 204 -1.32 -12.29 -5.95
C LEU A 204 -0.70 -13.70 -5.96
N GLY A 205 -0.53 -14.31 -4.78
CA GLY A 205 0.15 -15.60 -4.61
C GLY A 205 1.67 -15.53 -4.69
N TYR A 206 2.28 -14.35 -4.59
CA TYR A 206 3.74 -14.15 -4.60
C TYR A 206 4.26 -13.80 -3.22
N THR A 207 5.53 -14.10 -2.93
CA THR A 207 6.20 -13.55 -1.76
C THR A 207 6.61 -12.09 -1.98
N ALA A 208 6.91 -11.37 -0.90
CA ALA A 208 7.40 -10.00 -0.98
C ALA A 208 8.73 -9.93 -1.76
N GLU A 209 9.63 -10.90 -1.56
CA GLU A 209 10.90 -11.01 -2.28
C GLU A 209 10.69 -11.22 -3.77
N GLU A 210 9.75 -12.09 -4.16
CA GLU A 210 9.41 -12.34 -5.57
C GLU A 210 8.81 -11.08 -6.21
N LEU A 211 7.93 -10.37 -5.52
CA LEU A 211 7.34 -9.12 -6.02
C LEU A 211 8.41 -8.04 -6.19
N ARG A 212 9.39 -7.90 -5.28
CA ARG A 212 10.49 -6.93 -5.42
C ARG A 212 11.35 -7.12 -6.66
N GLN A 213 11.38 -8.34 -7.23
CA GLN A 213 12.08 -8.63 -8.49
C GLN A 213 11.21 -8.41 -9.74
N LYS A 214 9.99 -7.92 -9.56
CA LYS A 214 9.01 -7.67 -10.63
C LYS A 214 8.69 -6.17 -10.73
N THR A 215 7.92 -5.85 -11.75
CA THR A 215 7.28 -4.56 -11.96
C THR A 215 5.77 -4.73 -11.91
N PHE A 216 5.03 -3.61 -11.92
CA PHE A 216 3.58 -3.69 -12.04
C PHE A 216 3.09 -4.34 -13.34
N ARG A 217 3.90 -4.30 -14.41
CA ARG A 217 3.55 -4.89 -15.71
C ARG A 217 3.49 -6.42 -15.65
N ASP A 218 4.42 -7.04 -14.90
CA ASP A 218 4.52 -8.50 -14.79
C ASP A 218 3.30 -9.17 -14.15
N ILE A 219 2.48 -8.39 -13.44
CA ILE A 219 1.24 -8.86 -12.82
C ILE A 219 -0.02 -8.23 -13.45
N THR A 220 0.13 -7.34 -14.43
CA THR A 220 -1.01 -6.69 -15.11
C THR A 220 -1.38 -7.52 -16.33
N HIS A 221 -2.68 -7.70 -16.58
CA HIS A 221 -3.15 -8.38 -17.78
C HIS A 221 -2.67 -7.64 -19.05
N PRO A 222 -2.21 -8.33 -20.11
CA PRO A 222 -1.63 -7.71 -21.31
C PRO A 222 -2.47 -6.56 -21.91
N ASP A 223 -3.78 -6.76 -22.06
CA ASP A 223 -4.71 -5.76 -22.58
C ASP A 223 -4.80 -4.48 -21.72
N ASP A 224 -4.49 -4.58 -20.43
CA ASP A 224 -4.61 -3.47 -19.47
C ASP A 224 -3.26 -2.75 -19.25
N ILE A 225 -2.16 -3.25 -19.84
CA ILE A 225 -0.82 -2.64 -19.74
C ILE A 225 -0.77 -1.24 -20.36
N PRO A 226 -1.31 -0.97 -21.56
CA PRO A 226 -1.21 0.36 -22.17
C PRO A 226 -1.78 1.47 -21.29
N LEU A 227 -2.97 1.24 -20.71
CA LEU A 227 -3.59 2.20 -19.80
C LEU A 227 -2.82 2.31 -18.47
N ALA A 228 -2.29 1.19 -17.96
CA ALA A 228 -1.49 1.21 -16.73
C ALA A 228 -0.17 1.99 -16.91
N ASP A 229 0.43 1.94 -18.11
CA ASP A 229 1.61 2.71 -18.48
C ASP A 229 1.33 4.20 -18.56
N GLU A 230 0.22 4.59 -19.18
CA GLU A 230 -0.24 5.98 -19.23
C GLU A 230 -0.44 6.56 -17.83
N HIS A 231 -1.11 5.80 -16.95
CA HIS A 231 -1.29 6.17 -15.55
C HIS A 231 0.04 6.34 -14.80
N LEU A 232 0.99 5.41 -14.98
CA LEU A 232 2.30 5.51 -14.33
C LEU A 232 3.06 6.75 -14.83
N LYS A 233 3.05 6.98 -16.14
CA LYS A 233 3.68 8.15 -16.76
C LYS A 233 3.08 9.44 -16.21
N GLY A 234 1.75 9.55 -16.13
CA GLY A 234 1.09 10.74 -15.59
C GLY A 234 1.44 11.01 -14.12
N LEU A 235 1.52 9.96 -13.29
CA LEU A 235 2.00 10.07 -11.90
C LEU A 235 3.47 10.50 -11.85
N ALA A 236 4.34 9.90 -12.66
CA ALA A 236 5.76 10.20 -12.71
C ALA A 236 6.07 11.59 -13.30
N GLU A 237 5.25 12.13 -14.19
CA GLU A 237 5.42 13.49 -14.72
C GLU A 237 4.75 14.54 -13.83
N GLY A 238 3.98 14.10 -12.82
CA GLY A 238 3.23 14.98 -11.93
C GLY A 238 2.02 15.65 -12.59
N THR A 239 1.62 15.19 -13.78
CA THR A 239 0.38 15.62 -14.45
C THR A 239 -0.85 15.01 -13.77
N LEU A 240 -0.66 13.88 -13.07
CA LEU A 240 -1.63 13.26 -12.18
C LEU A 240 -1.09 13.23 -10.75
N THR A 241 -1.91 13.61 -9.78
CA THR A 241 -1.60 13.48 -8.35
C THR A 241 -2.07 12.14 -7.80
N ASN A 242 -3.14 11.58 -8.39
CA ASN A 242 -3.69 10.28 -8.06
C ASN A 242 -4.28 9.59 -9.31
N VAL A 243 -4.41 8.27 -9.22
CA VAL A 243 -5.08 7.43 -10.22
C VAL A 243 -5.97 6.43 -9.50
N ALA A 244 -7.22 6.32 -9.94
CA ALA A 244 -8.13 5.25 -9.56
C ALA A 244 -8.54 4.47 -10.81
N SER A 245 -8.40 3.14 -10.81
CA SER A 245 -8.73 2.30 -11.96
C SER A 245 -9.17 0.91 -11.56
N GLU A 246 -10.13 0.34 -12.29
CA GLU A 246 -10.43 -1.09 -12.25
C GLU A 246 -9.70 -1.78 -13.41
N LYS A 247 -8.94 -2.83 -13.10
CA LYS A 247 -8.18 -3.59 -14.11
C LYS A 247 -7.96 -5.03 -13.69
N ARG A 248 -7.42 -5.84 -14.58
CA ARG A 248 -7.14 -7.25 -14.35
C ARG A 248 -5.68 -7.46 -13.94
N TYR A 249 -5.48 -8.26 -12.91
CA TYR A 249 -4.18 -8.80 -12.53
C TYR A 249 -4.10 -10.30 -12.81
N ILE A 250 -2.89 -10.77 -13.09
CA ILE A 250 -2.55 -12.17 -13.27
C ILE A 250 -1.80 -12.64 -12.02
N ARG A 251 -2.38 -13.61 -11.31
CA ARG A 251 -1.78 -14.25 -10.13
C ARG A 251 -0.62 -15.17 -10.52
N LYS A 252 0.17 -15.61 -9.54
CA LYS A 252 1.27 -16.57 -9.74
C LYS A 252 0.82 -17.90 -10.35
N ASP A 253 -0.38 -18.34 -10.04
CA ASP A 253 -1.01 -19.55 -10.58
C ASP A 253 -1.59 -19.37 -12.00
N GLY A 254 -1.50 -18.16 -12.57
CA GLY A 254 -2.03 -17.81 -13.88
C GLY A 254 -3.50 -17.37 -13.86
N ALA A 255 -4.19 -17.40 -12.72
CA ALA A 255 -5.58 -16.96 -12.65
C ALA A 255 -5.69 -15.43 -12.81
N THR A 256 -6.69 -15.01 -13.58
CA THR A 256 -7.02 -13.59 -13.76
C THR A 256 -8.01 -13.16 -12.68
N ILE A 257 -7.66 -12.09 -11.96
CA ILE A 257 -8.53 -11.45 -10.96
C ILE A 257 -8.80 -10.00 -11.34
N TRP A 258 -9.96 -9.49 -10.93
CA TRP A 258 -10.27 -8.08 -11.05
C TRP A 258 -9.84 -7.33 -9.80
N VAL A 259 -9.14 -6.21 -9.99
CA VAL A 259 -8.69 -5.36 -8.90
C VAL A 259 -9.16 -3.93 -9.10
N GLN A 260 -9.60 -3.30 -8.00
CA GLN A 260 -9.69 -1.86 -7.90
C GLN A 260 -8.37 -1.36 -7.32
N ARG A 261 -7.71 -0.45 -8.05
CA ARG A 261 -6.42 0.11 -7.66
C ARG A 261 -6.50 1.62 -7.52
N ASN A 262 -6.08 2.12 -6.37
CA ASN A 262 -5.84 3.54 -6.12
C ASN A 262 -4.33 3.77 -5.94
N ALA A 263 -3.76 4.73 -6.65
CA ALA A 263 -2.35 5.08 -6.55
C ALA A 263 -2.17 6.59 -6.36
N THR A 264 -1.23 6.99 -5.52
CA THR A 264 -0.92 8.39 -5.21
C THR A 264 0.59 8.58 -5.13
N VAL A 265 1.10 9.70 -5.66
CA VAL A 265 2.51 10.06 -5.50
C VAL A 265 2.73 10.72 -4.15
N VAL A 266 3.69 10.20 -3.38
CA VAL A 266 4.24 10.87 -2.21
C VAL A 266 5.58 11.46 -2.61
N ARG A 267 5.69 12.78 -2.49
CA ARG A 267 6.91 13.51 -2.80
C ARG A 267 7.81 13.50 -1.59
N ASP A 268 9.07 13.18 -1.81
CA ASP A 268 10.11 13.15 -0.79
C ASP A 268 11.36 13.82 -1.35
N ASP A 269 11.75 14.93 -0.73
CA ASP A 269 12.86 15.76 -1.16
C ASP A 269 14.24 15.10 -0.89
N GLU A 270 14.30 14.08 -0.01
CA GLU A 270 15.54 13.36 0.32
C GLU A 270 15.66 12.03 -0.43
N SER A 271 14.60 11.22 -0.45
CA SER A 271 14.62 9.85 -1.00
C SER A 271 14.15 9.76 -2.46
N GLY A 272 13.55 10.83 -2.97
CA GLY A 272 12.85 10.87 -4.25
C GLY A 272 11.41 10.38 -4.15
N ASP A 273 10.57 10.89 -5.06
CA ASP A 273 9.15 10.57 -5.15
C ASP A 273 8.89 9.05 -5.23
N VAL A 274 7.96 8.59 -4.40
CA VAL A 274 7.44 7.22 -4.42
C VAL A 274 5.95 7.21 -4.75
N ILE A 275 5.45 6.07 -5.21
CA ILE A 275 4.02 5.87 -5.47
C ILE A 275 3.49 4.87 -4.45
N ILE A 276 2.46 5.26 -3.72
CA ILE A 276 1.73 4.36 -2.82
C ILE A 276 0.49 3.87 -3.55
N ALA A 277 0.35 2.55 -3.65
CA ALA A 277 -0.79 1.90 -4.25
C ALA A 277 -1.58 1.08 -3.22
N GLN A 278 -2.90 1.17 -3.30
CA GLN A 278 -3.87 0.34 -2.61
C GLN A 278 -4.60 -0.51 -3.64
N ILE A 279 -4.73 -1.80 -3.39
CA ILE A 279 -5.27 -2.80 -4.31
C ILE A 279 -6.30 -3.64 -3.56
N GLN A 280 -7.53 -3.62 -4.07
CA GLN A 280 -8.64 -4.41 -3.54
C GLN A 280 -9.13 -5.40 -4.58
N ASP A 281 -9.36 -6.65 -4.17
CA ASP A 281 -10.02 -7.64 -5.01
C ASP A 281 -11.50 -7.29 -5.20
N ILE A 282 -11.93 -7.18 -6.44
CA ILE A 282 -13.32 -6.91 -6.83
C ILE A 282 -13.86 -8.02 -7.74
N THR A 283 -13.19 -9.18 -7.81
CA THR A 283 -13.56 -10.31 -8.67
C THR A 283 -14.97 -10.80 -8.38
N ALA A 284 -15.33 -10.97 -7.09
CA ALA A 284 -16.67 -11.38 -6.69
C ALA A 284 -17.74 -10.36 -7.13
N ARG A 285 -17.44 -9.05 -7.00
CA ARG A 285 -18.33 -7.99 -7.46
C ARG A 285 -18.50 -8.02 -8.98
N LYS A 286 -17.41 -8.16 -9.74
CA LYS A 286 -17.47 -8.26 -11.20
C LYS A 286 -18.20 -9.52 -11.68
N ALA A 287 -18.03 -10.64 -10.98
CA ALA A 287 -18.78 -11.86 -11.26
C ALA A 287 -20.29 -11.68 -10.98
N ALA A 288 -20.64 -10.98 -9.90
CA ALA A 288 -22.04 -10.66 -9.58
C ALA A 288 -22.65 -9.69 -10.60
N GLU A 289 -21.94 -8.61 -10.98
CA GLU A 289 -22.32 -7.68 -12.04
C GLU A 289 -22.55 -8.42 -13.36
N ALA A 290 -21.60 -9.25 -13.80
CA ALA A 290 -21.73 -10.05 -15.02
C ALA A 290 -22.85 -11.09 -14.94
N SER A 291 -23.14 -11.63 -13.75
CA SER A 291 -24.27 -12.55 -13.55
C SER A 291 -25.61 -11.84 -13.65
N LEU A 292 -25.72 -10.62 -13.09
CA LEU A 292 -26.91 -9.79 -13.22
C LEU A 292 -27.12 -9.35 -14.69
N GLU A 293 -26.05 -8.95 -15.38
CA GLU A 293 -26.11 -8.67 -16.82
C GLU A 293 -26.53 -9.90 -17.63
N ARG A 294 -26.04 -11.09 -17.27
CA ARG A 294 -26.45 -12.34 -17.94
C ARG A 294 -27.94 -12.66 -17.69
N GLN A 295 -28.45 -12.41 -16.48
CA GLN A 295 -29.89 -12.53 -16.18
C GLN A 295 -30.72 -11.52 -16.97
N VAL A 296 -30.16 -10.38 -17.38
CA VAL A 296 -30.84 -9.41 -18.24
C VAL A 296 -31.01 -9.89 -19.68
N LEU A 297 -30.29 -10.93 -20.14
CA LEU A 297 -30.27 -11.38 -21.54
C LEU A 297 -30.85 -12.79 -21.79
N ILE A 298 -31.23 -13.53 -20.74
CA ILE A 298 -31.80 -14.88 -20.84
C ILE A 298 -33.27 -14.85 -20.40
N ASP A 299 -34.10 -15.72 -20.97
CA ASP A 299 -35.47 -15.98 -20.53
C ASP A 299 -35.46 -17.03 -19.41
N ASP A 300 -35.93 -16.68 -18.22
CA ASP A 300 -35.87 -17.53 -17.02
C ASP A 300 -36.63 -18.85 -17.18
N LEU A 301 -37.68 -18.87 -18.00
CA LEU A 301 -38.49 -20.08 -18.17
C LEU A 301 -37.80 -21.07 -19.10
N THR A 302 -37.23 -20.62 -20.22
CA THR A 302 -36.76 -21.50 -21.30
C THR A 302 -35.24 -21.62 -21.44
N ALA A 303 -34.48 -20.79 -20.71
CA ALA A 303 -33.02 -20.65 -20.80
C ALA A 303 -32.49 -20.19 -22.18
N LEU A 304 -33.37 -19.82 -23.11
CA LEU A 304 -33.02 -19.16 -24.37
C LEU A 304 -32.66 -17.69 -24.13
N GLY A 305 -32.15 -17.00 -25.15
CA GLY A 305 -32.05 -15.55 -25.11
C GLY A 305 -33.43 -14.90 -24.87
N ASN A 306 -33.48 -13.75 -24.22
CA ASN A 306 -34.73 -12.99 -24.15
C ASN A 306 -34.80 -11.92 -25.25
N ARG A 307 -35.90 -11.16 -25.28
CA ARG A 307 -36.08 -10.07 -26.26
C ARG A 307 -34.95 -9.06 -26.27
N ARG A 308 -34.34 -8.72 -25.12
CA ARG A 308 -33.22 -7.77 -25.06
C ARG A 308 -31.98 -8.32 -25.77
N ARG A 309 -31.69 -9.62 -25.63
CA ARG A 309 -30.60 -10.27 -26.36
C ARG A 309 -30.82 -10.22 -27.86
N LEU A 310 -32.04 -10.53 -28.33
CA LEU A 310 -32.37 -10.43 -29.75
C LEU A 310 -32.11 -9.01 -30.29
N MET A 311 -32.59 -7.98 -29.58
CA MET A 311 -32.41 -6.59 -30.01
C MET A 311 -30.93 -6.18 -30.05
N ALA A 312 -30.15 -6.54 -29.03
CA ALA A 312 -28.71 -6.25 -29.01
C ALA A 312 -27.95 -6.89 -30.19
N GLU A 313 -28.35 -8.09 -30.58
CA GLU A 313 -27.75 -8.81 -31.73
C GLU A 313 -28.17 -8.18 -33.06
N LEU A 314 -29.43 -7.74 -33.19
CA LEU A 314 -29.90 -6.98 -34.36
C LEU A 314 -29.18 -5.63 -34.49
N ASP A 315 -28.96 -4.91 -33.39
CA ASP A 315 -28.21 -3.65 -33.39
C ASP A 315 -26.74 -3.88 -33.77
N ALA A 316 -26.11 -4.95 -33.26
CA ALA A 316 -24.75 -5.32 -33.66
C ALA A 316 -24.65 -5.67 -35.17
N LEU A 317 -25.70 -6.25 -35.76
CA LEU A 317 -25.76 -6.47 -37.21
C LEU A 317 -25.81 -5.16 -38.00
N LYS A 318 -26.57 -4.14 -37.53
CA LYS A 318 -26.64 -2.80 -38.16
C LYS A 318 -25.26 -2.14 -38.21
N GLU A 319 -24.48 -2.28 -37.14
CA GLU A 319 -23.14 -1.70 -37.03
C GLU A 319 -22.08 -2.48 -37.83
N SER A 320 -22.36 -3.75 -38.16
CA SER A 320 -21.45 -4.55 -38.97
C SER A 320 -21.44 -4.07 -40.43
N VAL A 321 -20.28 -3.59 -40.90
CA VAL A 321 -20.11 -3.12 -42.28
C VAL A 321 -20.17 -4.32 -43.24
N GLY A 322 -21.34 -4.61 -43.79
CA GLY A 322 -21.51 -5.61 -44.84
C GLY A 322 -22.97 -5.74 -45.31
N GLU A 323 -23.16 -6.07 -46.59
CA GLU A 323 -24.46 -6.48 -47.15
C GLU A 323 -24.69 -8.00 -47.02
N ARG A 324 -24.01 -8.65 -46.06
CA ARG A 324 -24.10 -10.11 -45.94
C ARG A 324 -25.48 -10.49 -45.42
N PRO A 325 -26.28 -11.27 -46.15
CA PRO A 325 -27.61 -11.59 -45.66
C PRO A 325 -27.55 -12.55 -44.47
N VAL A 326 -28.42 -12.33 -43.49
CA VAL A 326 -28.58 -13.17 -42.31
C VAL A 326 -29.97 -13.81 -42.35
N GLY A 327 -30.06 -15.07 -41.94
CA GLY A 327 -31.35 -15.76 -41.88
C GLY A 327 -32.05 -15.50 -40.54
N MET A 328 -33.38 -15.47 -40.54
CA MET A 328 -34.17 -15.48 -39.31
C MET A 328 -35.31 -16.49 -39.42
N LEU A 329 -35.63 -17.14 -38.31
CA LEU A 329 -36.84 -17.93 -38.11
C LEU A 329 -37.68 -17.29 -37.00
N PHE A 330 -38.99 -17.22 -37.22
CA PHE A 330 -39.97 -16.81 -36.22
C PHE A 330 -40.91 -17.98 -35.98
N VAL A 331 -41.02 -18.43 -34.75
CA VAL A 331 -41.79 -19.62 -34.34
C VAL A 331 -42.83 -19.20 -33.32
N ASP A 332 -44.06 -19.61 -33.54
CA ASP A 332 -45.19 -19.40 -32.63
C ASP A 332 -45.88 -20.74 -32.35
N ILE A 333 -46.30 -20.97 -31.10
CA ILE A 333 -47.07 -22.18 -30.74
C ILE A 333 -48.54 -21.96 -31.05
N ASP A 334 -49.10 -22.77 -31.94
CA ASP A 334 -50.48 -22.59 -32.34
C ASP A 334 -51.43 -22.85 -31.16
N SER A 335 -52.37 -21.93 -30.96
CA SER A 335 -53.41 -22.06 -29.94
C SER A 335 -52.88 -22.33 -28.52
N PHE A 336 -51.70 -21.79 -28.15
CA PHE A 336 -51.09 -22.01 -26.83
C PHE A 336 -52.04 -21.65 -25.67
N LYS A 337 -52.86 -20.62 -25.83
CA LYS A 337 -53.92 -20.28 -24.86
C LYS A 337 -54.85 -21.47 -24.58
N SER A 338 -55.24 -22.23 -25.60
CA SER A 338 -56.07 -23.43 -25.44
C SER A 338 -55.35 -24.55 -24.67
N ILE A 339 -54.02 -24.64 -24.80
CA ILE A 339 -53.20 -25.55 -23.98
C ILE A 339 -53.29 -25.13 -22.51
N ASN A 340 -53.10 -23.84 -22.22
CA ASN A 340 -53.22 -23.30 -20.86
C ASN A 340 -54.63 -23.49 -20.29
N ASP A 341 -55.67 -23.22 -21.07
CA ASP A 341 -57.06 -23.32 -20.63
C ASP A 341 -57.46 -24.79 -20.37
N ARG A 342 -56.91 -25.74 -21.13
CA ARG A 342 -57.22 -27.17 -21.01
C ARG A 342 -56.38 -27.91 -19.97
N PHE A 343 -55.10 -27.61 -19.86
CA PHE A 343 -54.13 -28.36 -19.04
C PHE A 343 -53.56 -27.55 -17.87
N GLY A 344 -53.83 -26.25 -17.80
CA GLY A 344 -53.33 -25.33 -16.78
C GLY A 344 -51.99 -24.69 -17.15
N HIS A 345 -51.74 -23.50 -16.60
CA HIS A 345 -50.52 -22.72 -16.84
C HIS A 345 -49.23 -23.49 -16.51
N ALA A 346 -49.22 -24.29 -15.44
CA ALA A 346 -48.04 -25.08 -15.08
C ALA A 346 -47.68 -26.15 -16.13
N VAL A 347 -48.65 -26.68 -16.87
CA VAL A 347 -48.38 -27.58 -18.01
C VAL A 347 -47.93 -26.77 -19.22
N GLY A 348 -48.55 -25.62 -19.49
CA GLY A 348 -48.10 -24.71 -20.56
C GLY A 348 -46.65 -24.25 -20.39
N ASP A 349 -46.25 -23.88 -19.18
CA ASP A 349 -44.87 -23.50 -18.85
C ASP A 349 -43.88 -24.64 -19.14
N ARG A 350 -44.29 -25.88 -18.86
CA ARG A 350 -43.46 -27.06 -19.16
C ARG A 350 -43.41 -27.40 -20.65
N VAL A 351 -44.48 -27.13 -21.40
CA VAL A 351 -44.44 -27.19 -22.86
C VAL A 351 -43.46 -26.16 -23.42
N LEU A 352 -43.49 -24.91 -22.91
CA LEU A 352 -42.54 -23.87 -23.30
C LEU A 352 -41.09 -24.26 -22.96
N GLN A 353 -40.85 -24.82 -21.78
CA GLN A 353 -39.54 -25.37 -21.39
C GLN A 353 -39.07 -26.48 -22.34
N ALA A 354 -39.94 -27.42 -22.68
CA ALA A 354 -39.60 -28.53 -23.57
C ALA A 354 -39.31 -28.06 -24.99
N ILE A 355 -40.08 -27.10 -25.53
CA ILE A 355 -39.80 -26.46 -26.82
C ILE A 355 -38.48 -25.70 -26.75
N GLY A 356 -38.29 -24.86 -25.73
CA GLY A 356 -37.07 -24.09 -25.55
C GLY A 356 -35.82 -24.98 -25.54
N ARG A 357 -35.90 -26.12 -24.85
CA ARG A 357 -34.83 -27.12 -24.83
C ARG A 357 -34.58 -27.76 -26.19
N ARG A 358 -35.64 -28.17 -26.91
CA ARG A 358 -35.50 -28.71 -28.28
C ARG A 358 -34.87 -27.69 -29.24
N ILE A 359 -35.24 -26.41 -29.13
CA ILE A 359 -34.62 -25.33 -29.91
C ILE A 359 -33.14 -25.21 -29.55
N LEU A 360 -32.82 -25.09 -28.26
CA LEU A 360 -31.45 -24.94 -27.76
C LEU A 360 -30.54 -26.09 -28.21
N ASP A 361 -30.99 -27.33 -28.07
CA ASP A 361 -30.24 -28.54 -28.43
C ASP A 361 -29.96 -28.64 -29.95
N ASN A 362 -30.74 -27.92 -30.77
CA ASN A 362 -30.60 -27.87 -32.23
C ASN A 362 -30.04 -26.53 -32.74
N THR A 363 -29.66 -25.62 -31.84
CA THR A 363 -29.03 -24.33 -32.20
C THR A 363 -27.51 -24.47 -32.22
N ARG A 364 -26.90 -24.03 -33.33
CA ARG A 364 -25.43 -24.06 -33.48
C ARG A 364 -24.81 -22.93 -32.68
N ALA A 365 -23.54 -23.09 -32.27
CA ALA A 365 -22.81 -22.10 -31.48
C ALA A 365 -22.70 -20.68 -32.09
N ARG A 366 -22.86 -20.55 -33.42
CA ARG A 366 -22.86 -19.25 -34.13
C ARG A 366 -24.26 -18.65 -34.30
N ASP A 367 -25.31 -19.45 -34.15
CA ASP A 367 -26.68 -18.99 -34.28
C ASP A 367 -27.20 -18.67 -32.87
N ILE A 368 -28.21 -17.81 -32.77
CA ILE A 368 -28.85 -17.49 -31.49
C ILE A 368 -30.31 -17.91 -31.54
N ALA A 369 -30.84 -18.31 -30.40
CA ALA A 369 -32.26 -18.60 -30.22
C ALA A 369 -32.76 -17.86 -28.99
N CYS A 370 -33.90 -17.19 -29.15
CA CYS A 370 -34.51 -16.33 -28.15
C CYS A 370 -36.00 -16.64 -27.99
N ARG A 371 -36.53 -16.46 -26.79
CA ARG A 371 -37.98 -16.32 -26.54
C ARG A 371 -38.27 -14.84 -26.34
N ILE A 372 -39.15 -14.29 -27.18
CA ILE A 372 -39.41 -12.84 -27.21
C ILE A 372 -40.65 -12.44 -26.39
N GLY A 373 -41.55 -13.38 -26.12
CA GLY A 373 -42.70 -13.22 -25.25
C GLY A 373 -43.71 -14.37 -25.44
N GLY A 374 -44.50 -14.69 -24.41
CA GLY A 374 -45.58 -15.67 -24.52
C GLY A 374 -45.13 -17.02 -25.11
N ASP A 375 -45.68 -17.34 -26.27
CA ASP A 375 -45.47 -18.53 -27.11
C ASP A 375 -44.56 -18.29 -28.32
N GLU A 376 -43.92 -17.12 -28.41
CA GLU A 376 -43.11 -16.70 -29.55
C GLU A 376 -41.60 -16.88 -29.32
N PHE A 377 -40.95 -17.49 -30.30
CA PHE A 377 -39.51 -17.77 -30.33
C PHE A 377 -38.90 -17.25 -31.63
N VAL A 378 -37.67 -16.75 -31.57
CA VAL A 378 -36.92 -16.25 -32.73
C VAL A 378 -35.54 -16.89 -32.75
N ALA A 379 -35.11 -17.36 -33.93
CA ALA A 379 -33.74 -17.81 -34.14
C ALA A 379 -33.07 -16.97 -35.23
N LEU A 380 -31.90 -16.41 -34.93
CA LEU A 380 -31.09 -15.64 -35.88
C LEU A 380 -29.91 -16.51 -36.33
N LEU A 381 -29.80 -16.66 -37.64
CA LEU A 381 -28.99 -17.67 -38.32
C LEU A 381 -27.80 -17.02 -39.04
N HIS A 382 -26.73 -16.74 -38.29
CA HIS A 382 -25.47 -16.23 -38.85
C HIS A 382 -24.82 -17.22 -39.82
N SER A 383 -25.15 -18.51 -39.72
CA SER A 383 -24.59 -19.55 -40.59
C SER A 383 -25.36 -19.77 -41.91
N ALA A 384 -26.49 -19.08 -42.11
CA ALA A 384 -27.30 -19.20 -43.31
C ALA A 384 -26.57 -18.69 -44.56
N ARG A 385 -26.73 -19.40 -45.70
CA ARG A 385 -26.04 -19.07 -46.95
C ARG A 385 -26.97 -18.76 -48.13
N SER A 386 -28.26 -19.06 -48.02
CA SER A 386 -29.27 -18.78 -49.06
C SER A 386 -30.68 -18.81 -48.47
N ALA A 387 -31.61 -18.08 -49.10
CA ALA A 387 -33.03 -18.06 -48.75
C ALA A 387 -33.65 -19.47 -48.74
N GLU A 388 -33.43 -20.27 -49.80
CA GLU A 388 -33.92 -21.65 -49.88
C GLU A 388 -33.39 -22.54 -48.74
N GLY A 389 -32.16 -22.26 -48.28
CA GLY A 389 -31.56 -22.96 -47.15
C GLY A 389 -32.29 -22.65 -45.84
N VAL A 390 -32.64 -21.38 -45.63
CA VAL A 390 -33.42 -20.93 -44.47
C VAL A 390 -34.84 -21.51 -44.52
N GLU A 391 -35.50 -21.49 -45.68
CA GLU A 391 -36.83 -22.08 -45.86
C GLU A 391 -36.86 -23.58 -45.57
N ARG A 392 -35.89 -24.34 -46.08
CA ARG A 392 -35.76 -25.78 -45.76
C ARG A 392 -35.54 -26.02 -44.26
N LEU A 393 -34.80 -25.14 -43.59
CA LEU A 393 -34.60 -25.21 -42.15
C LEU A 393 -35.89 -24.88 -41.40
N ALA A 394 -36.65 -23.86 -41.81
CA ALA A 394 -37.94 -23.50 -41.23
C ALA A 394 -38.91 -24.69 -41.24
N ASN A 395 -39.00 -25.38 -42.37
CA ASN A 395 -39.82 -26.59 -42.52
C ASN A 395 -39.36 -27.73 -41.60
N ARG A 396 -38.05 -27.90 -41.42
CA ARG A 396 -37.49 -28.90 -40.51
C ARG A 396 -37.76 -28.56 -39.04
N VAL A 397 -37.61 -27.30 -38.66
CA VAL A 397 -37.91 -26.81 -37.31
C VAL A 397 -39.39 -27.01 -36.99
N ARG A 398 -40.29 -26.71 -37.92
CA ARG A 398 -41.73 -27.00 -37.76
C ARG A 398 -41.99 -28.48 -37.47
N GLY A 399 -41.39 -29.39 -38.24
CA GLY A 399 -41.53 -30.83 -38.01
C GLY A 399 -40.87 -31.33 -36.71
N LEU A 400 -39.80 -30.69 -36.26
CA LEU A 400 -39.09 -31.00 -35.01
C LEU A 400 -39.90 -30.58 -33.76
N LEU A 401 -40.57 -29.44 -33.85
CA LEU A 401 -41.29 -28.84 -32.73
C LEU A 401 -42.76 -29.28 -32.67
N ALA A 402 -43.37 -29.68 -33.79
CA ALA A 402 -44.72 -30.23 -33.79
C ALA A 402 -44.74 -31.70 -33.32
N GLY A 403 -45.86 -32.09 -32.71
CA GLY A 403 -46.12 -33.47 -32.26
C GLY A 403 -46.51 -33.56 -30.79
N PRO A 404 -46.60 -34.79 -30.25
CA PRO A 404 -46.93 -35.02 -28.85
C PRO A 404 -45.75 -34.67 -27.93
N TYR A 405 -46.05 -33.96 -26.85
CA TYR A 405 -45.14 -33.70 -25.73
C TYR A 405 -45.65 -34.43 -24.51
N ASP A 406 -44.81 -35.30 -23.93
CA ASP A 406 -45.11 -35.93 -22.65
C ASP A 406 -44.67 -35.01 -21.51
N ILE A 407 -45.63 -34.47 -20.78
CA ILE A 407 -45.43 -33.61 -19.61
C ILE A 407 -46.00 -34.34 -18.40
N ASP A 408 -45.14 -34.96 -17.59
CA ASP A 408 -45.51 -35.76 -16.41
C ASP A 408 -46.58 -36.83 -16.68
N GLY A 409 -46.50 -37.53 -17.81
CA GLY A 409 -47.48 -38.56 -18.19
C GLY A 409 -48.73 -38.00 -18.87
N THR A 410 -48.82 -36.67 -19.06
CA THR A 410 -49.87 -36.04 -19.87
C THR A 410 -49.34 -35.77 -21.28
N VAL A 411 -49.96 -36.39 -22.28
CA VAL A 411 -49.62 -36.15 -23.69
C VAL A 411 -50.33 -34.90 -24.19
N VAL A 412 -49.56 -33.85 -24.43
CA VAL A 412 -50.03 -32.57 -24.98
C VAL A 412 -49.69 -32.51 -26.47
N PRO A 413 -50.68 -32.48 -27.37
CA PRO A 413 -50.42 -32.27 -28.79
C PRO A 413 -50.06 -30.80 -29.02
N VAL A 414 -48.92 -30.57 -29.68
CA VAL A 414 -48.42 -29.23 -29.99
C VAL A 414 -48.24 -29.10 -31.50
N SER A 415 -48.69 -27.99 -32.06
CA SER A 415 -48.32 -27.55 -33.40
C SER A 415 -47.69 -26.17 -33.33
N VAL A 416 -46.88 -25.85 -34.33
CA VAL A 416 -46.19 -24.56 -34.42
C VAL A 416 -46.30 -23.99 -35.82
N SER A 417 -46.44 -22.67 -35.90
CA SER A 417 -46.29 -21.90 -37.12
C SER A 417 -44.87 -21.35 -37.19
N VAL A 418 -44.23 -21.47 -38.36
CA VAL A 418 -42.84 -21.03 -38.56
C VAL A 418 -42.75 -20.13 -39.78
N GLY A 419 -42.40 -18.87 -39.56
CA GLY A 419 -42.02 -17.92 -40.60
C GLY A 419 -40.51 -17.77 -40.70
N TRP A 420 -40.04 -17.22 -41.81
CA TRP A 420 -38.61 -17.09 -42.07
C TRP A 420 -38.29 -15.91 -42.99
N SER A 421 -37.10 -15.34 -42.84
CA SER A 421 -36.57 -14.28 -43.71
C SER A 421 -35.08 -14.48 -43.97
N TRP A 422 -34.55 -13.84 -45.02
CA TRP A 422 -33.13 -13.85 -45.36
C TRP A 422 -32.77 -12.55 -46.06
N GLU A 423 -32.36 -11.56 -45.28
CA GLU A 423 -32.19 -10.18 -45.72
C GLU A 423 -30.79 -9.63 -45.36
N PRO A 424 -30.30 -8.59 -46.04
CA PRO A 424 -29.06 -7.91 -45.70
C PRO A 424 -29.05 -7.33 -44.28
N THR A 425 -27.88 -7.33 -43.63
CA THR A 425 -27.67 -6.80 -42.27
C THR A 425 -27.85 -5.29 -42.10
N THR A 426 -28.10 -4.56 -43.20
CA THR A 426 -28.33 -3.11 -43.18
C THR A 426 -29.70 -2.73 -42.62
N ASP A 427 -30.68 -3.63 -42.68
CA ASP A 427 -32.01 -3.43 -42.07
C ASP A 427 -32.50 -4.69 -41.33
N PRO A 428 -31.99 -4.96 -40.12
CA PRO A 428 -32.37 -6.14 -39.36
C PRO A 428 -33.80 -6.08 -38.77
N ASP A 429 -34.44 -4.90 -38.74
CA ASP A 429 -35.83 -4.79 -38.30
C ASP A 429 -36.78 -5.37 -39.38
N GLU A 430 -36.41 -5.22 -40.66
CA GLU A 430 -37.09 -5.85 -41.79
C GLU A 430 -37.01 -7.38 -41.76
N LEU A 431 -35.90 -7.96 -41.28
CA LEU A 431 -35.79 -9.42 -41.05
C LEU A 431 -36.91 -9.93 -40.15
N LEU A 432 -37.14 -9.24 -39.03
CA LEU A 432 -38.15 -9.62 -38.04
C LEU A 432 -39.54 -9.46 -38.62
N ARG A 433 -39.82 -8.34 -39.31
CA ARG A 433 -41.11 -8.05 -39.93
C ARG A 433 -41.50 -9.11 -40.98
N ILE A 434 -40.59 -9.45 -41.90
CA ILE A 434 -40.86 -10.44 -42.96
C ILE A 434 -41.07 -11.84 -42.36
N ALA A 435 -40.26 -12.21 -41.36
CA ALA A 435 -40.39 -13.51 -40.71
C ALA A 435 -41.73 -13.62 -39.96
N ASP A 436 -42.14 -12.58 -39.24
CA ASP A 436 -43.43 -12.51 -38.54
C ASP A 436 -44.62 -12.57 -39.51
N GLU A 437 -44.61 -11.80 -40.60
CA GLU A 437 -45.67 -11.82 -41.61
C GLU A 437 -45.85 -13.20 -42.27
N ARG A 438 -44.74 -13.89 -42.53
CA ARG A 438 -44.75 -15.26 -43.07
C ARG A 438 -45.22 -16.28 -42.05
N MET A 439 -44.88 -16.10 -40.77
CA MET A 439 -45.40 -16.93 -39.69
C MET A 439 -46.91 -16.78 -39.59
N TYR A 440 -47.42 -15.54 -39.56
CA TYR A 440 -48.84 -15.27 -39.49
C TYR A 440 -49.61 -15.81 -40.70
N SER A 441 -49.01 -15.76 -41.88
CA SER A 441 -49.56 -16.37 -43.10
C SER A 441 -49.62 -17.90 -42.99
N SER A 442 -48.58 -18.53 -42.44
CA SER A 442 -48.56 -19.98 -42.16
C SER A 442 -49.60 -20.39 -41.12
N LYS A 443 -49.93 -19.52 -40.17
CA LYS A 443 -50.92 -19.80 -39.10
C LYS A 443 -52.37 -19.79 -39.62
N ARG A 444 -52.61 -19.15 -40.77
CA ARG A 444 -53.95 -19.02 -41.40
C ARG A 444 -54.19 -20.01 -42.55
N ALA A 445 -53.14 -20.69 -43.02
CA ALA A 445 -53.19 -21.71 -44.05
C ALA A 445 -53.45 -23.08 -43.43
#